data_AF-A0A5N6KBI2-F1
#
_entry.id   AF-A0A5N6KBI2-F1
#
_cell.length_a   1.000
_cell.length_b   1.000
_cell.length_c   1.000
_cell.angle_alpha   90.00
_cell.angle_beta   90.00
_cell.angle_gamma   90.00
#
_symmetry.space_group_name_H-M   'P 1'
#
loop_
_entity.id
_entity.type
_entity.pdbx_description
1 polymer ?
#
loop_
_entity_poly.entity_id
_entity_poly.type
_entity_poly.pdbx_seq_one_letter_code
_entity_poly.pdbx_strand_id
1 'polypeptide(L)'
;MTLQLSEIKDVTEFAELVKVEHRAYATPANSLWEVLKGSSIKECTERQWAWHTGTPNSHWLQVKEGDKVISGAEWIIHETNPFSEPQPTVKGTWWPEGPLKTISDHILELFFEGRPSVMNRPHLLINYFFVDPEHRRRGAGNLMMEWGCKIADKMGLETFVESTDDGRELYKAHGFVIVRHFFLYVPSAPKVDEEEFAKLKEVIAPEPYRVWLMWRPNGGKFEEGKTIKISSPTMFSANSAFQWIHTDAKPKYMAPPFHAPFQKYAYPSPAASLEVNNSSLYNILAPSFFSITSSFPFFQSSTSTPASASTTEATIKSSDNSSKNCFFDITVDSAPAGRITFKLHDDITPRTARNFRELCTGQHGFGYAGSPFHRIIPQFMLQGGDFTRGNGTGGKSIYGNKFQDENFVLKHTKPGLLSMANAGRNTNGSQFFITTIATPWLDGKHVVFGEVVEGMDLVKKIEGLGTRSGTPRARVAIAKSGVVDWIAWKCGVCNLVTIFIFRLRLNNSMEYSTTPP
;
A
#
# COMPACT_ATOMS: atom_id res chain seq x y z
N MET A 1 6.93 16.16 -28.49
CA MET A 1 6.29 17.48 -28.78
C MET A 1 6.02 18.17 -27.44
N THR A 2 5.57 19.44 -27.42
CA THR A 2 5.26 20.13 -26.15
C THR A 2 3.98 19.58 -25.54
N LEU A 3 4.02 19.20 -24.26
CA LEU A 3 2.84 18.75 -23.52
C LEU A 3 2.00 19.95 -23.07
N GLN A 4 0.67 19.85 -23.19
CA GLN A 4 -0.27 20.90 -22.81
C GLN A 4 -1.27 20.37 -21.79
N LEU A 5 -1.35 21.01 -20.63
CA LEU A 5 -2.33 20.72 -19.59
C LEU A 5 -3.52 21.66 -19.73
N SER A 6 -4.74 21.13 -19.70
CA SER A 6 -5.97 21.92 -19.61
C SER A 6 -7.03 21.20 -18.76
N GLU A 7 -8.02 21.97 -18.30
CA GLU A 7 -9.20 21.43 -17.64
C GLU A 7 -10.31 21.23 -18.69
N ILE A 8 -11.02 20.10 -18.60
CA ILE A 8 -12.13 19.76 -19.50
C ILE A 8 -13.37 20.54 -19.07
N LYS A 9 -14.09 21.11 -20.05
CA LYS A 9 -15.28 21.93 -19.80
C LYS A 9 -16.54 21.43 -20.51
N ASP A 10 -16.40 20.46 -21.40
CA ASP A 10 -17.52 19.88 -22.14
C ASP A 10 -17.42 18.35 -22.25
N VAL A 11 -18.58 17.72 -22.39
CA VAL A 11 -18.72 16.26 -22.43
C VAL A 11 -18.10 15.63 -23.68
N THR A 12 -17.92 16.40 -24.77
CA THR A 12 -17.40 15.87 -26.03
C THR A 12 -15.89 15.65 -25.93
N GLU A 13 -15.17 16.61 -25.34
CA GLU A 13 -13.77 16.43 -24.96
C GLU A 13 -13.59 15.31 -23.94
N PHE A 14 -14.53 15.19 -22.99
CA PHE A 14 -14.51 14.15 -21.98
C PHE A 14 -14.60 12.73 -22.57
N ALA A 15 -15.36 12.53 -23.65
CA ALA A 15 -15.46 11.23 -24.31
C ALA A 15 -14.12 10.73 -24.86
N GLU A 16 -13.26 11.61 -25.38
CA GLU A 16 -11.91 11.24 -25.82
C GLU A 16 -11.01 10.86 -24.65
N LEU A 17 -11.17 11.53 -23.51
CA LEU A 17 -10.45 11.22 -22.28
C LEU A 17 -10.78 9.80 -21.77
N VAL A 18 -12.06 9.42 -21.77
CA VAL A 18 -12.51 8.08 -21.33
C VAL A 18 -11.97 6.98 -22.25
N LYS A 19 -11.78 7.25 -23.54
CA LYS A 19 -11.09 6.29 -24.45
C LYS A 19 -9.63 6.08 -24.03
N VAL A 20 -8.94 7.14 -23.60
CA VAL A 20 -7.57 7.06 -23.09
C VAL A 20 -7.54 6.28 -21.78
N GLU A 21 -8.50 6.52 -20.89
CA GLU A 21 -8.66 5.80 -19.62
C GLU A 21 -8.72 4.28 -19.83
N HIS A 22 -9.59 3.84 -20.75
CA HIS A 22 -9.74 2.41 -21.09
C HIS A 22 -8.41 1.80 -21.56
N ARG A 23 -7.64 2.51 -22.40
CA ARG A 23 -6.32 2.04 -22.85
C ARG A 23 -5.31 2.02 -21.71
N ALA A 24 -5.31 3.05 -20.86
CA ALA A 24 -4.38 3.16 -19.75
C ALA A 24 -4.56 2.01 -18.76
N TYR A 25 -5.78 1.61 -18.47
CA TYR A 25 -6.05 0.48 -17.57
C TYR A 25 -6.02 -0.89 -18.26
N ALA A 26 -5.94 -0.96 -19.58
CA ALA A 26 -5.75 -2.22 -20.29
C ALA A 26 -4.29 -2.69 -20.31
N THR A 27 -3.31 -1.82 -20.04
CA THR A 27 -1.88 -2.17 -20.18
C THR A 27 -0.98 -1.43 -19.17
N PRO A 28 -0.39 -2.10 -18.16
CA PRO A 28 -0.76 -3.45 -17.74
C PRO A 28 -2.23 -3.48 -17.32
N ALA A 29 -2.87 -4.63 -17.43
CA ALA A 29 -4.27 -4.77 -17.06
C ALA A 29 -4.45 -4.40 -15.58
N ASN A 30 -5.28 -3.39 -15.32
CA ASN A 30 -5.78 -3.08 -14.00
C ASN A 30 -7.12 -3.79 -13.83
N SER A 31 -7.13 -4.89 -13.09
CA SER A 31 -8.31 -5.73 -12.95
C SER A 31 -9.47 -5.04 -12.23
N LEU A 32 -9.19 -4.02 -11.39
CA LEU A 32 -10.23 -3.16 -10.80
C LEU A 32 -11.03 -2.40 -11.86
N TRP A 33 -10.40 -2.11 -13.01
CA TRP A 33 -11.06 -1.40 -14.10
C TRP A 33 -12.25 -2.19 -14.67
N GLU A 34 -12.24 -3.52 -14.58
CA GLU A 34 -13.36 -4.36 -15.02
C GLU A 34 -14.66 -4.04 -14.27
N VAL A 35 -14.57 -3.57 -13.03
CA VAL A 35 -15.70 -3.17 -12.20
C VAL A 35 -16.17 -1.75 -12.55
N LEU A 36 -15.24 -0.86 -12.89
CA LEU A 36 -15.47 0.58 -13.04
C LEU A 36 -15.80 1.01 -14.48
N LYS A 37 -15.32 0.27 -15.48
CA LYS A 37 -15.43 0.63 -16.90
C LYS A 37 -16.85 0.65 -17.45
N GLY A 38 -17.75 -0.07 -16.80
CA GLY A 38 -19.14 -0.19 -17.21
C GLY A 38 -19.35 -0.93 -18.54
N SER A 39 -20.55 -0.84 -19.09
CA SER A 39 -20.96 -1.66 -20.24
C SER A 39 -20.42 -1.16 -21.58
N SER A 40 -20.09 0.13 -21.67
CA SER A 40 -19.55 0.75 -22.87
C SER A 40 -18.83 2.04 -22.54
N ILE A 41 -17.94 2.48 -23.44
CA ILE A 41 -17.26 3.79 -23.33
C ILE A 41 -18.29 4.93 -23.25
N LYS A 42 -19.39 4.83 -24.01
CA LYS A 42 -20.46 5.84 -24.00
C LYS A 42 -21.12 5.94 -22.62
N GLU A 43 -21.55 4.81 -22.06
CA GLU A 43 -22.15 4.77 -20.72
C GLU A 43 -21.17 5.30 -19.67
N CYS A 44 -19.92 4.85 -19.70
CA CYS A 44 -18.87 5.30 -18.78
C CYS A 44 -18.65 6.82 -18.87
N THR A 45 -18.66 7.37 -20.09
CA THR A 45 -18.55 8.82 -20.35
C THR A 45 -19.72 9.58 -19.72
N GLU A 46 -20.95 9.16 -20.01
CA GLU A 46 -22.15 9.82 -19.50
C GLU A 46 -22.20 9.77 -17.96
N ARG A 47 -21.86 8.63 -17.37
CA ARG A 47 -21.83 8.44 -15.91
C ARG A 47 -20.74 9.26 -15.23
N GLN A 48 -19.49 9.16 -15.68
CA GLN A 48 -18.40 9.93 -15.07
C GLN A 48 -18.59 11.43 -15.27
N TRP A 49 -19.13 11.87 -16.41
CA TRP A 49 -19.49 13.26 -16.63
C TRP A 49 -20.59 13.75 -15.69
N ALA A 50 -21.62 12.93 -15.46
CA ALA A 50 -22.66 13.23 -14.48
C ALA A 50 -22.10 13.33 -13.05
N TRP A 51 -21.17 12.45 -12.66
CA TRP A 51 -20.48 12.54 -11.38
C TRP A 51 -19.61 13.79 -11.26
N HIS A 52 -18.84 14.12 -12.28
CA HIS A 52 -18.03 15.34 -12.31
C HIS A 52 -18.90 16.59 -12.14
N THR A 53 -19.93 16.75 -12.98
CA THR A 53 -20.80 17.93 -12.97
C THR A 53 -21.71 18.00 -11.74
N GLY A 54 -22.01 16.85 -11.11
CA GLY A 54 -22.77 16.77 -9.87
C GLY A 54 -21.92 16.91 -8.59
N THR A 55 -20.60 16.76 -8.67
CA THR A 55 -19.69 16.85 -7.52
C THR A 55 -19.13 18.26 -7.40
N PRO A 56 -19.42 18.99 -6.30
CA PRO A 56 -18.87 20.33 -6.09
C PRO A 56 -17.33 20.32 -6.12
N ASN A 57 -16.74 21.31 -6.79
CA ASN A 57 -15.29 21.47 -6.92
C ASN A 57 -14.56 20.21 -7.43
N SER A 58 -15.21 19.43 -8.30
CA SER A 58 -14.52 18.43 -9.12
C SER A 58 -13.86 19.13 -10.32
N HIS A 59 -12.63 18.74 -10.62
CA HIS A 59 -11.79 19.28 -11.69
C HIS A 59 -11.18 18.13 -12.50
N TRP A 60 -11.64 17.96 -13.75
CA TRP A 60 -11.05 16.99 -14.67
C TRP A 60 -10.00 17.63 -15.55
N LEU A 61 -8.77 17.17 -15.39
CA LEU A 61 -7.62 17.61 -16.18
C LEU A 61 -7.37 16.63 -17.32
N GLN A 62 -6.88 17.18 -18.43
CA GLN A 62 -6.32 16.42 -19.54
C GLN A 62 -4.92 16.94 -19.89
N VAL A 63 -4.04 16.04 -20.33
CA VAL A 63 -2.79 16.42 -21.02
C VAL A 63 -2.87 15.98 -22.47
N LYS A 64 -2.50 16.90 -23.37
CA LYS A 64 -2.36 16.65 -24.80
C LYS A 64 -0.89 16.70 -25.23
N GLU A 65 -0.50 15.82 -26.14
CA GLU A 65 0.73 15.93 -26.94
C GLU A 65 0.34 16.23 -28.39
N GLY A 66 0.55 17.48 -28.83
CA GLY A 66 -0.12 17.98 -30.04
C GLY A 66 -1.64 18.01 -29.82
N ASP A 67 -2.40 17.44 -30.75
CA ASP A 67 -3.87 17.33 -30.64
C ASP A 67 -4.34 16.06 -29.92
N LYS A 68 -3.42 15.14 -29.61
CA LYS A 68 -3.74 13.83 -29.02
C LYS A 68 -3.85 13.95 -27.49
N VAL A 69 -4.99 13.56 -26.93
CA VAL A 69 -5.16 13.37 -25.47
C VAL A 69 -4.38 12.13 -25.04
N ILE A 70 -3.54 12.27 -24.01
CA ILE A 70 -2.63 11.21 -23.55
C ILE A 70 -2.72 10.92 -22.05
N SER A 71 -3.42 11.72 -21.25
CA SER A 71 -3.63 11.44 -19.84
C SER A 71 -4.81 12.21 -19.27
N GLY A 72 -5.35 11.73 -18.15
CA GLY A 72 -6.41 12.38 -17.40
C GLY A 72 -6.24 12.22 -15.90
N ALA A 73 -6.76 13.19 -15.15
CA ALA A 73 -6.86 13.12 -13.69
C ALA A 73 -8.08 13.88 -13.19
N GLU A 74 -8.80 13.31 -12.23
CA GLU A 74 -9.83 14.02 -11.48
C GLU A 74 -9.29 14.43 -10.11
N TRP A 75 -9.39 15.73 -9.83
CA TRP A 75 -9.11 16.31 -8.53
C TRP A 75 -10.40 16.85 -7.93
N ILE A 76 -10.70 16.46 -6.70
CA ILE A 76 -11.86 16.96 -5.97
C ILE A 76 -11.36 17.79 -4.78
N ILE A 77 -11.84 19.02 -4.64
CA ILE A 77 -11.48 19.92 -3.54
C ILE A 77 -12.62 19.94 -2.51
N HIS A 78 -12.40 19.27 -1.39
CA HIS A 78 -13.31 19.32 -0.25
C HIS A 78 -12.90 20.46 0.69
N GLU A 79 -13.62 21.58 0.61
CA GLU A 79 -13.39 22.75 1.49
C GLU A 79 -13.91 22.53 2.92
N THR A 80 -14.77 21.53 3.11
CA THR A 80 -15.30 21.07 4.39
C THR A 80 -15.06 19.56 4.55
N ASN A 81 -15.39 18.98 5.71
CA ASN A 81 -15.38 17.52 5.87
C ASN A 81 -16.52 16.90 5.03
N PRO A 82 -16.23 16.13 3.96
CA PRO A 82 -17.28 15.54 3.13
C PRO A 82 -17.99 14.37 3.82
N PHE A 83 -17.51 13.92 4.98
CA PHE A 83 -18.10 12.86 5.80
C PHE A 83 -18.68 13.41 7.12
N SER A 84 -18.99 14.71 7.18
CA SER A 84 -19.72 15.27 8.33
C SER A 84 -21.13 14.72 8.44
N GLU A 85 -21.69 14.30 7.30
CA GLU A 85 -22.97 13.61 7.19
C GLU A 85 -22.76 12.20 6.61
N PRO A 86 -23.60 11.23 6.98
CA PRO A 86 -23.56 9.89 6.40
C PRO A 86 -23.69 9.96 4.87
N GLN A 87 -22.69 9.43 4.17
CA GLN A 87 -22.72 9.34 2.72
C GLN A 87 -23.55 8.13 2.28
N PRO A 88 -24.31 8.22 1.19
CA PRO A 88 -25.00 7.07 0.64
C PRO A 88 -24.00 6.00 0.23
N THR A 89 -24.36 4.73 0.42
CA THR A 89 -23.53 3.63 -0.06
C THR A 89 -23.44 3.69 -1.59
N VAL A 90 -22.22 3.73 -2.13
CA VAL A 90 -22.01 3.69 -3.57
C VAL A 90 -22.30 2.27 -4.07
N LYS A 91 -23.15 2.16 -5.08
CA LYS A 91 -23.53 0.90 -5.72
C LYS A 91 -23.24 1.00 -7.22
N GLY A 92 -22.87 -0.13 -7.83
CA GLY A 92 -22.57 -0.29 -9.25
C GLY A 92 -23.84 -0.28 -10.11
N THR A 93 -24.62 0.80 -10.07
CA THR A 93 -25.91 0.93 -10.75
C THR A 93 -25.83 0.87 -12.28
N TRP A 94 -24.62 0.92 -12.84
CA TRP A 94 -24.34 0.78 -14.26
C TRP A 94 -24.27 -0.69 -14.73
N TRP A 95 -24.22 -1.63 -13.80
CA TRP A 95 -24.31 -3.05 -14.11
C TRP A 95 -25.75 -3.55 -13.95
N PRO A 96 -26.22 -4.45 -14.84
CA PRO A 96 -27.48 -5.13 -14.63
C PRO A 96 -27.40 -6.04 -13.40
N GLU A 97 -28.54 -6.37 -12.81
CA GLU A 97 -28.60 -7.35 -11.71
C GLU A 97 -27.93 -8.66 -12.11
N GLY A 98 -27.09 -9.19 -11.21
CA GLY A 98 -26.30 -10.40 -11.45
C GLY A 98 -24.94 -10.41 -10.75
N PRO A 99 -24.08 -11.39 -11.07
CA PRO A 99 -22.78 -11.57 -10.44
C PRO A 99 -21.87 -10.35 -10.51
N LEU A 100 -21.71 -9.74 -11.70
CA LEU A 100 -20.83 -8.59 -11.87
C LEU A 100 -21.28 -7.38 -11.06
N LYS A 101 -22.59 -7.12 -10.97
CA LYS A 101 -23.12 -6.06 -10.10
C LYS A 101 -22.87 -6.36 -8.63
N THR A 102 -23.09 -7.60 -8.19
CA THR A 102 -22.83 -8.01 -6.81
C THR A 102 -21.36 -7.83 -6.44
N ILE A 103 -20.45 -8.22 -7.33
CA ILE A 103 -19.01 -8.02 -7.17
C ILE A 103 -18.67 -6.52 -7.15
N SER A 104 -19.28 -5.74 -8.04
CA SER A 104 -19.10 -4.29 -8.11
C SER A 104 -19.53 -3.60 -6.82
N ASP A 105 -20.73 -3.90 -6.33
CA ASP A 105 -21.28 -3.35 -5.09
C ASP A 105 -20.37 -3.66 -3.89
N HIS A 106 -19.82 -4.88 -3.82
CA HIS A 106 -18.91 -5.28 -2.76
C HIS A 106 -17.55 -4.57 -2.83
N ILE A 107 -16.96 -4.50 -4.03
CA ILE A 107 -15.65 -3.86 -4.22
C ILE A 107 -15.75 -2.35 -3.95
N LEU A 108 -16.82 -1.68 -4.39
CA LEU A 108 -17.05 -0.27 -4.10
C LEU A 108 -17.21 -0.02 -2.60
N GLU A 109 -17.95 -0.89 -1.90
CA GLU A 109 -18.10 -0.81 -0.45
C GLU A 109 -16.73 -0.89 0.26
N LEU A 110 -15.92 -1.91 -0.05
CA LEU A 110 -14.55 -2.04 0.49
C LEU A 110 -13.66 -0.83 0.15
N PHE A 111 -13.81 -0.27 -1.05
CA PHE A 111 -13.00 0.86 -1.51
C PHE A 111 -13.32 2.14 -0.71
N PHE A 112 -14.59 2.41 -0.43
CA PHE A 112 -15.01 3.64 0.25
C PHE A 112 -15.07 3.55 1.78
N GLU A 113 -15.23 2.34 2.35
CA GLU A 113 -15.38 2.11 3.80
C GLU A 113 -14.32 2.85 4.64
N GLY A 114 -13.08 2.86 4.14
CA GLY A 114 -11.95 3.44 4.85
C GLY A 114 -11.90 4.97 4.87
N ARG A 115 -12.56 5.68 3.95
CA ARG A 115 -12.35 7.12 3.74
C ARG A 115 -12.74 7.98 4.96
N PRO A 116 -13.88 7.79 5.63
CA PRO A 116 -14.25 8.61 6.80
C PRO A 116 -13.24 8.55 7.96
N SER A 117 -12.45 7.48 8.07
CA SER A 117 -11.45 7.34 9.14
C SER A 117 -10.21 8.24 8.93
N VAL A 118 -9.97 8.73 7.72
CA VAL A 118 -8.74 9.45 7.34
C VAL A 118 -8.99 10.80 6.67
N MET A 119 -10.03 10.88 5.83
CA MET A 119 -10.40 12.01 4.97
C MET A 119 -11.53 12.87 5.58
N ASN A 120 -11.59 12.94 6.92
CA ASN A 120 -12.68 13.55 7.69
C ASN A 120 -12.53 15.05 7.99
N ARG A 121 -11.83 15.77 7.12
CA ARG A 121 -11.53 17.20 7.27
C ARG A 121 -11.30 17.80 5.88
N PRO A 122 -11.21 19.14 5.71
CA PRO A 122 -10.94 19.73 4.41
C PRO A 122 -9.66 19.16 3.76
N HIS A 123 -9.75 18.72 2.51
CA HIS A 123 -8.64 18.09 1.79
C HIS A 123 -8.87 18.12 0.26
N LEU A 124 -7.81 17.85 -0.50
CA LEU A 124 -7.92 17.46 -1.91
C LEU A 124 -7.89 15.93 -2.03
N LEU A 125 -8.69 15.39 -2.95
CA LEU A 125 -8.68 13.98 -3.32
C LEU A 125 -8.33 13.83 -4.80
N ILE A 126 -7.33 13.01 -5.11
CA ILE A 126 -7.11 12.51 -6.47
C ILE A 126 -8.02 11.29 -6.65
N ASN A 127 -9.12 11.46 -7.38
CA ASN A 127 -10.14 10.43 -7.52
C ASN A 127 -9.89 9.52 -8.74
N TYR A 128 -9.43 10.09 -9.85
CA TYR A 128 -8.97 9.36 -11.03
C TYR A 128 -7.59 9.84 -11.44
N PHE A 129 -6.76 8.93 -11.96
CA PHE A 129 -5.46 9.29 -12.51
C PHE A 129 -4.97 8.21 -13.48
N PHE A 130 -4.72 8.58 -14.73
CA PHE A 130 -4.23 7.66 -15.73
C PHE A 130 -3.39 8.35 -16.80
N VAL A 131 -2.43 7.60 -17.34
CA VAL A 131 -1.60 8.03 -18.47
C VAL A 131 -1.60 6.91 -19.50
N ASP A 132 -1.83 7.27 -20.76
CA ASP A 132 -1.76 6.39 -21.91
C ASP A 132 -0.45 5.57 -21.85
N PRO A 133 -0.49 4.24 -22.05
CA PRO A 133 0.65 3.37 -21.79
C PRO A 133 1.91 3.77 -22.56
N GLU A 134 1.76 4.28 -23.78
CA GLU A 134 2.86 4.70 -24.64
C GLU A 134 3.51 6.00 -24.16
N HIS A 135 2.81 6.79 -23.34
CA HIS A 135 3.20 8.14 -22.91
C HIS A 135 3.61 8.21 -21.44
N ARG A 136 3.65 7.07 -20.75
CA ARG A 136 4.11 6.99 -19.36
C ARG A 136 5.56 7.40 -19.21
N ARG A 137 5.87 8.03 -18.08
CA ARG A 137 7.22 8.51 -17.73
C ARG A 137 7.77 9.55 -18.73
N ARG A 138 6.90 10.23 -19.48
CA ARG A 138 7.25 11.34 -20.40
C ARG A 138 6.81 12.72 -19.92
N GLY A 139 6.41 12.84 -18.64
CA GLY A 139 6.11 14.13 -17.99
C GLY A 139 4.62 14.44 -17.82
N ALA A 140 3.70 13.78 -18.53
CA ALA A 140 2.25 14.05 -18.42
C ALA A 140 1.72 13.92 -16.98
N GLY A 141 2.10 12.85 -16.28
CA GLY A 141 1.73 12.67 -14.87
C GLY A 141 2.30 13.76 -13.95
N ASN A 142 3.51 14.27 -14.22
CA ASN A 142 4.08 15.35 -13.40
C ASN A 142 3.30 16.65 -13.56
N LEU A 143 2.87 17.00 -14.78
CA LEU A 143 2.07 18.20 -15.02
C LEU A 143 0.76 18.19 -14.23
N MET A 144 0.04 17.06 -14.25
CA MET A 144 -1.22 16.93 -13.51
C MET A 144 -1.00 16.97 -11.99
N MET A 145 0.08 16.37 -11.49
CA MET A 145 0.44 16.43 -10.07
C MET A 145 0.85 17.83 -9.62
N GLU A 146 1.63 18.55 -10.42
CA GLU A 146 2.07 19.92 -10.14
C GLU A 146 0.88 20.88 -10.03
N TRP A 147 -0.13 20.72 -10.88
CA TRP A 147 -1.36 21.51 -10.81
C TRP A 147 -2.07 21.33 -9.46
N GLY A 148 -2.37 20.07 -9.08
CA GLY A 148 -3.12 19.78 -7.86
C GLY A 148 -2.35 20.11 -6.59
N CYS A 149 -1.05 19.78 -6.55
CA CYS A 149 -0.20 20.08 -5.40
C CYS A 149 -0.05 21.60 -5.18
N LYS A 150 0.06 22.39 -6.25
CA LYS A 150 0.14 23.86 -6.15
C LYS A 150 -1.16 24.45 -5.57
N ILE A 151 -2.31 23.90 -5.93
CA ILE A 151 -3.60 24.32 -5.37
C ILE A 151 -3.70 23.93 -3.91
N ALA A 152 -3.36 22.67 -3.56
CA ALA A 152 -3.32 22.22 -2.18
C ALA A 152 -2.44 23.12 -1.30
N ASP A 153 -1.25 23.46 -1.77
CA ASP A 153 -0.32 24.35 -1.06
C ASP A 153 -0.89 25.76 -0.89
N LYS A 154 -1.50 26.32 -1.95
CA LYS A 154 -2.10 27.66 -1.90
C LYS A 154 -3.29 27.71 -0.93
N MET A 155 -4.08 26.65 -0.86
CA MET A 155 -5.25 26.57 0.00
C MET A 155 -4.91 26.13 1.42
N GLY A 156 -3.68 25.67 1.67
CA GLY A 156 -3.31 25.08 2.95
C GLY A 156 -4.10 23.80 3.25
N LEU A 157 -4.28 22.96 2.23
CA LEU A 157 -5.00 21.69 2.34
C LEU A 157 -4.05 20.51 2.19
N GLU A 158 -4.35 19.44 2.92
CA GLU A 158 -3.72 18.14 2.68
C GLU A 158 -4.30 17.48 1.44
N THR A 159 -3.64 16.45 0.93
CA THR A 159 -4.10 15.72 -0.25
C THR A 159 -4.06 14.22 -0.02
N PHE A 160 -5.06 13.50 -0.52
CA PHE A 160 -5.12 12.05 -0.47
C PHE A 160 -5.23 11.43 -1.86
N VAL A 161 -4.75 10.19 -1.98
CA VAL A 161 -4.96 9.34 -3.15
C VAL A 161 -4.97 7.87 -2.75
N GLU A 162 -5.85 7.10 -3.37
CA GLU A 162 -5.85 5.64 -3.31
C GLU A 162 -5.10 5.10 -4.54
N SER A 163 -3.82 4.80 -4.35
CA SER A 163 -2.90 4.44 -5.43
C SER A 163 -2.87 2.94 -5.69
N THR A 164 -2.79 2.57 -6.97
CA THR A 164 -2.29 1.27 -7.41
C THR A 164 -0.78 1.15 -7.16
N ASP A 165 -0.20 -0.04 -7.35
CA ASP A 165 1.25 -0.21 -7.28
C ASP A 165 1.99 0.65 -8.33
N ASP A 166 1.40 0.83 -9.52
CA ASP A 166 2.01 1.56 -10.63
C ASP A 166 2.09 3.07 -10.41
N GLY A 167 1.05 3.66 -9.78
CA GLY A 167 0.98 5.10 -9.53
C GLY A 167 1.84 5.55 -8.35
N ARG A 168 2.19 4.65 -7.43
CA ARG A 168 2.73 4.97 -6.10
C ARG A 168 3.99 5.83 -6.15
N GLU A 169 4.92 5.51 -7.04
CA GLU A 169 6.20 6.20 -7.11
C GLU A 169 6.06 7.62 -7.69
N LEU A 170 5.05 7.85 -8.53
CA LEU A 170 4.71 9.20 -8.98
C LEU A 170 4.26 10.04 -7.78
N TYR A 171 3.31 9.54 -6.98
CA TYR A 171 2.80 10.28 -5.83
C TYR A 171 3.90 10.57 -4.80
N LYS A 172 4.81 9.61 -4.54
CA LYS A 172 5.97 9.85 -3.65
C LYS A 172 6.86 10.98 -4.14
N ALA A 173 7.14 11.08 -5.45
CA ALA A 173 7.95 12.16 -6.01
C ALA A 173 7.34 13.56 -5.74
N HIS A 174 6.01 13.61 -5.57
CA HIS A 174 5.24 14.81 -5.25
C HIS A 174 4.97 14.99 -3.75
N GLY A 175 5.64 14.21 -2.89
CA GLY A 175 5.64 14.41 -1.44
C GLY A 175 4.54 13.66 -0.69
N PHE A 176 3.90 12.68 -1.32
CA PHE A 176 2.95 11.79 -0.65
C PHE A 176 3.70 10.67 0.08
N VAL A 177 3.14 10.24 1.21
CA VAL A 177 3.57 9.06 1.96
C VAL A 177 2.42 8.09 2.15
N ILE A 178 2.76 6.80 2.25
CA ILE A 178 1.79 5.73 2.48
C ILE A 178 1.25 5.84 3.90
N VAL A 179 -0.07 5.94 4.06
CA VAL A 179 -0.76 5.91 5.34
C VAL A 179 -1.01 4.47 5.77
N ARG A 180 -1.65 3.70 4.89
CA ARG A 180 -1.96 2.27 5.04
C ARG A 180 -2.19 1.64 3.67
N HIS A 181 -2.41 0.34 3.64
CA HIS A 181 -2.97 -0.35 2.49
C HIS A 181 -4.18 -1.18 2.91
N PHE A 182 -5.02 -1.52 1.95
CA PHE A 182 -6.13 -2.44 2.11
C PHE A 182 -6.26 -3.30 0.85
N PHE A 183 -7.10 -4.32 0.90
CA PHE A 183 -7.29 -5.26 -0.20
C PHE A 183 -8.74 -5.22 -0.67
N LEU A 184 -8.91 -5.18 -1.99
CA LEU A 184 -10.18 -5.43 -2.65
C LEU A 184 -10.21 -6.90 -3.08
N TYR A 185 -11.33 -7.57 -2.87
CA TYR A 185 -11.47 -8.97 -3.22
C TYR A 185 -12.89 -9.26 -3.71
N VAL A 186 -13.03 -10.33 -4.49
CA VAL A 186 -14.34 -10.84 -4.91
C VAL A 186 -14.98 -11.56 -3.72
N PRO A 187 -16.24 -11.26 -3.35
CA PRO A 187 -16.93 -11.92 -2.26
C PRO A 187 -17.21 -13.38 -2.63
N SER A 188 -17.57 -14.22 -1.66
CA SER A 188 -17.97 -15.59 -1.98
C SER A 188 -19.26 -15.65 -2.78
N ALA A 189 -19.28 -16.57 -3.73
CA ALA A 189 -20.41 -16.75 -4.63
C ALA A 189 -21.63 -17.34 -3.90
N PRO A 190 -22.85 -16.87 -4.19
CA PRO A 190 -24.06 -17.64 -3.95
C PRO A 190 -24.01 -18.96 -4.74
N LYS A 191 -24.60 -20.03 -4.20
CA LYS A 191 -24.62 -21.36 -4.86
C LYS A 191 -25.19 -21.36 -6.28
N VAL A 192 -26.08 -20.43 -6.60
CA VAL A 192 -26.77 -20.37 -7.89
C VAL A 192 -25.84 -19.85 -9.00
N ASP A 193 -24.85 -19.01 -8.66
CA ASP A 193 -24.01 -18.30 -9.63
C ASP A 193 -22.52 -18.66 -9.50
N GLU A 194 -22.21 -19.77 -8.81
CA GLU A 194 -20.84 -20.14 -8.41
C GLU A 194 -19.86 -20.21 -9.59
N GLU A 195 -20.30 -20.72 -10.75
CA GLU A 195 -19.48 -20.80 -11.95
C GLU A 195 -19.16 -19.42 -12.56
N GLU A 196 -20.15 -18.52 -12.61
CA GLU A 196 -19.96 -17.18 -13.17
C GLU A 196 -19.09 -16.31 -12.24
N PHE A 197 -19.31 -16.39 -10.93
CA PHE A 197 -18.44 -15.75 -9.94
C PHE A 197 -17.00 -16.25 -10.04
N ALA A 198 -16.78 -17.56 -10.24
CA ALA A 198 -15.43 -18.09 -10.40
C ALA A 198 -14.74 -17.52 -11.64
N LYS A 199 -15.44 -17.44 -12.78
CA LYS A 199 -14.91 -16.82 -14.02
C LYS A 199 -14.60 -15.34 -13.82
N LEU A 200 -15.53 -14.60 -13.21
CA LEU A 200 -15.34 -13.16 -12.94
C LEU A 200 -14.22 -12.92 -11.93
N LYS A 201 -14.03 -13.80 -10.95
CA LYS A 201 -12.92 -13.72 -9.99
C LYS A 201 -11.57 -13.78 -10.70
N GLU A 202 -11.37 -14.74 -11.60
CA GLU A 202 -10.12 -14.87 -12.35
C GLU A 202 -9.78 -13.60 -13.16
N VAL A 203 -10.80 -12.87 -13.61
CA VAL A 203 -10.65 -11.64 -14.41
C VAL A 203 -10.47 -10.39 -13.53
N ILE A 204 -11.25 -10.25 -12.46
CA ILE A 204 -11.36 -9.02 -11.66
C ILE A 204 -10.36 -8.99 -10.50
N ALA A 205 -10.20 -10.09 -9.79
CA ALA A 205 -9.29 -10.18 -8.65
C ALA A 205 -8.96 -11.66 -8.38
N PRO A 206 -8.13 -12.31 -9.24
CA PRO A 206 -7.70 -13.69 -9.01
C PRO A 206 -7.03 -13.81 -7.65
N GLU A 207 -6.24 -12.78 -7.30
CA GLU A 207 -5.73 -12.51 -5.97
C GLU A 207 -6.30 -11.18 -5.44
N PRO A 208 -6.39 -11.00 -4.11
CA PRO A 208 -6.83 -9.73 -3.52
C PRO A 208 -5.99 -8.55 -4.04
N TYR A 209 -6.66 -7.57 -4.63
CA TYR A 209 -6.07 -6.40 -5.25
C TYR A 209 -5.67 -5.38 -4.19
N ARG A 210 -4.38 -5.06 -4.09
CA ARG A 210 -3.86 -4.13 -3.07
C ARG A 210 -4.05 -2.68 -3.49
N VAL A 211 -4.57 -1.87 -2.57
CA VAL A 211 -4.70 -0.42 -2.72
C VAL A 211 -3.89 0.29 -1.64
N TRP A 212 -3.09 1.28 -2.04
CA TRP A 212 -2.29 2.11 -1.14
C TRP A 212 -3.00 3.43 -0.86
N LEU A 213 -3.45 3.65 0.37
CA LEU A 213 -3.90 4.97 0.78
C LEU A 213 -2.66 5.83 1.05
N MET A 214 -2.49 6.90 0.28
CA MET A 214 -1.37 7.83 0.39
C MET A 214 -1.87 9.23 0.76
N TRP A 215 -1.02 9.97 1.44
CA TRP A 215 -1.32 11.29 2.00
C TRP A 215 -0.15 12.24 1.80
N ARG A 216 -0.45 13.46 1.40
CA ARG A 216 0.46 14.60 1.34
C ARG A 216 0.02 15.62 2.39
N PRO A 217 0.92 16.09 3.26
CA PRO A 217 0.55 17.02 4.32
C PRO A 217 0.12 18.38 3.79
N ASN A 218 -0.60 19.11 4.64
CA ASN A 218 -0.78 20.54 4.49
C ASN A 218 0.59 21.24 4.51
N GLY A 219 0.79 22.21 3.61
CA GLY A 219 1.97 23.06 3.58
C GLY A 219 3.14 22.49 2.79
N GLY A 220 2.97 21.39 2.06
CA GLY A 220 3.93 20.95 1.06
C GLY A 220 4.20 19.46 1.05
N LYS A 221 5.45 19.11 0.71
CA LYS A 221 5.91 17.72 0.69
C LYS A 221 6.05 17.22 2.12
N PHE A 222 5.78 15.93 2.33
CA PHE A 222 6.18 15.28 3.56
C PHE A 222 7.70 15.33 3.74
N GLU A 223 8.15 15.84 4.89
CA GLU A 223 9.54 15.83 5.29
C GLU A 223 9.69 15.01 6.57
N GLU A 224 10.45 13.91 6.47
CA GLU A 224 10.66 13.01 7.60
C GLU A 224 11.32 13.74 8.77
N GLY A 225 10.78 13.54 9.98
CA GLY A 225 11.22 14.23 11.21
C GLY A 225 10.71 15.67 11.37
N LYS A 226 10.10 16.29 10.35
CA LYS A 226 9.51 17.63 10.44
C LYS A 226 7.99 17.62 10.32
N THR A 227 7.44 16.75 9.47
CA THR A 227 6.01 16.58 9.30
C THR A 227 5.50 15.44 10.17
N ILE A 228 4.50 15.71 11.02
CA ILE A 228 3.82 14.65 11.78
C ILE A 228 2.94 13.85 10.81
N LYS A 229 3.26 12.57 10.65
CA LYS A 229 2.48 11.68 9.81
C LYS A 229 1.14 11.36 10.47
N ILE A 230 0.07 11.37 9.68
CA ILE A 230 -1.24 10.94 10.18
C ILE A 230 -1.18 9.46 10.59
N SER A 231 -1.62 9.16 11.81
CA SER A 231 -1.76 7.80 12.30
C SER A 231 -3.07 7.22 11.77
N SER A 232 -3.02 6.05 11.12
CA SER A 232 -4.22 5.23 10.94
C SER A 232 -4.79 4.93 12.32
N PRO A 233 -6.10 5.11 12.58
CA PRO A 233 -6.74 4.45 13.71
C PRO A 233 -6.45 2.96 13.60
N THR A 234 -6.03 2.33 14.68
CA THR A 234 -6.04 0.87 14.81
C THR A 234 -7.47 0.42 14.56
N MET A 235 -7.74 -0.19 13.41
CA MET A 235 -9.08 -0.69 13.09
C MET A 235 -9.40 -1.78 14.11
N PHE A 236 -10.29 -1.46 15.06
CA PHE A 236 -10.93 -2.46 15.90
C PHE A 236 -11.66 -3.41 14.97
N SER A 237 -11.26 -4.67 14.99
CA SER A 237 -12.03 -5.74 14.37
C SER A 237 -13.42 -5.78 14.99
N ALA A 238 -14.46 -5.64 14.17
CA ALA A 238 -15.80 -6.08 14.56
C ALA A 238 -16.55 -6.55 13.31
N ASN A 239 -16.52 -7.88 13.09
CA ASN A 239 -17.54 -8.80 12.56
C ASN A 239 -18.38 -8.37 11.33
N SER A 240 -18.55 -9.17 10.28
CA SER A 240 -18.81 -10.62 10.27
C SER A 240 -18.65 -11.22 8.87
N ALA A 241 -18.32 -12.53 8.83
CA ALA A 241 -18.25 -13.42 7.67
C ALA A 241 -16.97 -13.28 6.82
N PHE A 242 -15.90 -13.98 7.20
CA PHE A 242 -15.16 -14.91 6.33
C PHE A 242 -14.09 -15.66 7.15
N GLN A 243 -14.57 -16.52 8.04
CA GLN A 243 -13.86 -17.73 8.43
C GLN A 243 -14.16 -18.81 7.38
N TRP A 244 -13.25 -18.98 6.42
CA TRP A 244 -13.08 -20.22 5.66
C TRP A 244 -11.58 -20.54 5.73
N ILE A 245 -11.14 -21.28 6.75
CA ILE A 245 -10.94 -22.74 6.74
C ILE A 245 -9.88 -23.18 5.71
N HIS A 246 -8.64 -23.29 6.18
CA HIS A 246 -7.72 -24.32 5.73
C HIS A 246 -7.97 -25.59 6.56
N THR A 247 -8.82 -26.50 6.08
CA THR A 247 -8.80 -27.89 6.53
C THR A 247 -9.03 -28.81 5.33
N ASP A 248 -7.97 -29.47 4.88
CA ASP A 248 -8.05 -30.69 4.10
C ASP A 248 -8.35 -31.86 5.03
N ALA A 249 -9.59 -32.33 5.04
CA ALA A 249 -9.92 -33.72 5.35
C ALA A 249 -11.34 -34.05 4.86
N LYS A 250 -11.47 -35.00 3.92
CA LYS A 250 -12.72 -35.74 3.72
C LYS A 250 -12.90 -36.73 4.89
N PRO A 251 -14.12 -36.86 5.45
CA PRO A 251 -14.69 -38.21 5.52
C PRO A 251 -16.18 -38.30 5.19
N LYS A 252 -16.60 -39.57 5.09
CA LYS A 252 -17.83 -40.16 4.58
C LYS A 252 -19.12 -39.79 5.34
N TYR A 253 -20.23 -39.89 4.60
CA TYR A 253 -21.64 -40.12 5.00
C TYR A 253 -21.99 -40.19 6.50
N MET A 254 -22.91 -39.33 6.93
CA MET A 254 -24.13 -39.71 7.66
C MET A 254 -25.13 -38.53 7.68
N ALA A 255 -26.40 -38.80 7.37
CA ALA A 255 -27.53 -37.89 7.56
C ALA A 255 -28.48 -38.47 8.64
N PRO A 256 -29.59 -37.80 8.99
CA PRO A 256 -29.77 -36.77 10.02
C PRO A 256 -30.52 -37.32 11.27
N PRO A 257 -30.90 -36.50 12.27
CA PRO A 257 -32.31 -36.07 12.26
C PRO A 257 -32.62 -34.65 12.78
N PHE A 258 -33.70 -34.10 12.19
CA PHE A 258 -34.70 -33.13 12.64
C PHE A 258 -34.67 -32.61 14.09
N HIS A 259 -34.88 -31.30 14.27
CA HIS A 259 -36.20 -30.69 14.58
C HIS A 259 -36.15 -29.15 14.47
N ALA A 260 -37.08 -28.57 13.72
CA ALA A 260 -37.55 -27.18 13.86
C ALA A 260 -38.77 -27.18 14.83
N PRO A 261 -39.26 -26.02 15.34
CA PRO A 261 -40.00 -25.09 14.48
C PRO A 261 -39.80 -23.58 14.77
N PHE A 262 -39.98 -22.85 13.66
CA PHE A 262 -40.42 -21.47 13.46
C PHE A 262 -41.34 -20.81 14.50
N GLN A 263 -41.27 -19.47 14.61
CA GLN A 263 -42.40 -18.54 14.38
C GLN A 263 -41.89 -17.09 14.21
N LYS A 264 -42.07 -16.48 13.02
CA LYS A 264 -43.11 -15.47 12.59
C LYS A 264 -42.83 -14.05 13.13
N TYR A 265 -42.88 -12.95 12.37
CA TYR A 265 -43.94 -12.42 11.50
C TYR A 265 -43.31 -11.42 10.49
N ALA A 266 -43.52 -11.50 9.18
CA ALA A 266 -44.69 -11.09 8.36
C ALA A 266 -44.51 -9.68 7.71
N TYR A 267 -44.34 -9.68 6.38
CA TYR A 267 -44.60 -8.52 5.51
C TYR A 267 -46.11 -8.25 5.43
N PRO A 268 -46.48 -7.03 4.99
CA PRO A 268 -47.32 -6.99 3.78
C PRO A 268 -46.80 -5.99 2.73
N SER A 269 -46.69 -6.49 1.50
CA SER A 269 -47.03 -5.77 0.25
C SER A 269 -48.47 -6.26 -0.13
N PRO A 270 -49.25 -5.72 -1.08
CA PRO A 270 -48.88 -4.81 -2.19
C PRO A 270 -49.93 -3.74 -2.57
N ALA A 271 -49.55 -2.82 -3.47
CA ALA A 271 -50.44 -2.35 -4.55
C ALA A 271 -49.67 -1.57 -5.62
N ALA A 272 -49.88 -1.95 -6.87
CA ALA A 272 -49.42 -1.30 -8.07
C ALA A 272 -50.22 -0.01 -8.37
N SER A 273 -49.60 0.96 -9.02
CA SER A 273 -50.11 1.56 -10.27
C SER A 273 -49.17 2.64 -10.83
N LEU A 274 -49.21 2.68 -12.16
CA LEU A 274 -48.62 3.63 -13.11
C LEU A 274 -48.69 5.10 -12.67
N GLU A 275 -47.68 5.90 -13.01
CA GLU A 275 -47.80 6.94 -14.05
C GLU A 275 -46.50 7.70 -14.31
N VAL A 276 -46.34 8.08 -15.57
CA VAL A 276 -45.29 8.90 -16.16
C VAL A 276 -45.52 10.37 -15.80
N ASN A 277 -44.48 11.13 -15.43
CA ASN A 277 -44.25 12.46 -16.04
C ASN A 277 -42.92 13.10 -15.69
N ASN A 278 -42.31 13.67 -16.74
CA ASN A 278 -41.17 14.57 -16.71
C ASN A 278 -41.58 15.96 -16.19
N SER A 279 -40.57 16.67 -15.65
CA SER A 279 -40.26 18.10 -15.83
C SER A 279 -40.25 19.02 -14.59
N SER A 280 -39.10 19.71 -14.48
CA SER A 280 -38.90 21.10 -14.06
C SER A 280 -38.98 21.44 -12.55
N LEU A 281 -37.90 21.93 -11.92
CA LEU A 281 -37.32 23.29 -11.90
C LEU A 281 -37.71 24.06 -10.62
N TYR A 282 -36.66 24.42 -9.86
CA TYR A 282 -36.46 25.66 -9.07
C TYR A 282 -37.31 26.04 -7.84
N ASN A 283 -36.53 26.51 -6.85
CA ASN A 283 -36.80 27.46 -5.75
C ASN A 283 -37.59 26.90 -4.55
N ILE A 284 -37.10 27.09 -3.31
CA ILE A 284 -37.25 28.30 -2.46
C ILE A 284 -35.99 28.44 -1.58
N LEU A 285 -35.12 29.44 -1.79
CA LEU A 285 -35.06 30.79 -1.20
C LEU A 285 -34.51 30.90 0.26
N ALA A 286 -33.23 31.30 0.33
CA ALA A 286 -32.56 32.39 1.09
C ALA A 286 -33.39 33.35 2.00
N PRO A 287 -32.81 34.40 2.63
CA PRO A 287 -31.60 34.57 3.48
C PRO A 287 -31.89 35.43 4.75
N SER A 288 -30.91 35.68 5.63
CA SER A 288 -30.72 36.94 6.43
C SER A 288 -29.42 36.88 7.26
N PHE A 289 -28.36 37.64 6.93
CA PHE A 289 -28.00 38.98 7.43
C PHE A 289 -27.62 39.06 8.93
N PHE A 290 -26.34 39.33 9.22
CA PHE A 290 -25.90 40.51 10.00
C PHE A 290 -24.39 40.76 9.78
N SER A 291 -24.07 41.96 9.26
CA SER A 291 -22.76 42.60 9.38
C SER A 291 -22.78 43.49 10.61
N ILE A 292 -21.71 43.49 11.41
CA ILE A 292 -21.27 44.68 12.16
C ILE A 292 -19.75 44.77 12.06
N THR A 293 -19.30 45.96 11.65
CA THR A 293 -17.92 46.40 11.55
C THR A 293 -17.45 47.07 12.84
N SER A 294 -16.12 47.09 12.97
CA SER A 294 -15.29 48.18 13.49
C SER A 294 -14.72 48.10 14.92
N SER A 295 -13.42 48.38 14.93
CA SER A 295 -12.68 49.21 15.91
C SER A 295 -11.77 48.49 16.91
N PHE A 296 -10.46 48.71 16.70
CA PHE A 296 -9.34 48.57 17.63
C PHE A 296 -9.63 49.21 19.01
N PRO A 297 -8.93 48.77 20.07
CA PRO A 297 -7.79 49.58 20.50
C PRO A 297 -6.52 48.80 20.89
N PHE A 298 -5.45 49.52 20.67
CA PHE A 298 -4.10 49.48 21.24
C PHE A 298 -4.12 49.42 22.78
N PHE A 299 -3.29 48.59 23.45
CA PHE A 299 -2.53 48.99 24.66
C PHE A 299 -1.43 47.98 25.06
N GLN A 300 -0.24 48.56 25.18
CA GLN A 300 1.04 48.20 25.83
C GLN A 300 1.34 46.81 26.44
N SER A 301 2.49 46.29 25.99
CA SER A 301 3.75 46.10 26.73
C SER A 301 3.68 45.66 28.20
N SER A 302 4.25 44.48 28.47
CA SER A 302 5.17 44.34 29.61
C SER A 302 6.30 43.36 29.27
N THR A 303 7.51 43.91 29.31
CA THR A 303 8.80 43.25 29.29
C THR A 303 9.05 42.49 30.59
N SER A 304 9.58 41.27 30.51
CA SER A 304 10.61 40.82 31.44
C SER A 304 11.56 39.85 30.74
N THR A 305 12.84 40.16 30.89
CA THR A 305 14.01 39.56 30.24
C THR A 305 14.68 38.55 31.22
N PRO A 306 15.89 38.00 30.97
CA PRO A 306 16.12 36.60 30.67
C PRO A 306 16.94 35.84 31.74
N ALA A 307 16.90 34.51 31.72
CA ALA A 307 17.91 33.63 32.33
C ALA A 307 17.62 32.21 31.82
N SER A 308 18.55 31.33 31.46
CA SER A 308 20.01 31.31 31.49
C SER A 308 20.41 30.24 30.47
N ALA A 309 21.44 30.51 29.67
CA ALA A 309 22.12 29.46 28.93
C ALA A 309 22.81 28.52 29.93
N SER A 310 22.63 27.20 29.76
CA SER A 310 23.60 26.22 30.23
C SER A 310 23.98 25.33 29.04
N THR A 311 25.17 25.59 28.53
CA THR A 311 25.90 24.74 27.61
C THR A 311 26.23 23.42 28.31
N THR A 312 25.66 22.31 27.84
CA THR A 312 26.26 20.98 28.02
C THR A 312 26.12 20.19 26.73
N GLU A 313 27.24 20.16 26.02
CA GLU A 313 27.79 19.06 25.22
C GLU A 313 26.83 18.19 24.41
N ALA A 314 27.01 18.34 23.09
CA ALA A 314 26.57 17.45 22.05
C ALA A 314 26.75 15.97 22.43
N THR A 315 25.63 15.24 22.51
CA THR A 315 25.61 13.83 22.14
C THR A 315 24.95 13.76 20.79
N ILE A 316 25.75 13.51 19.75
CA ILE A 316 25.28 13.15 18.41
C ILE A 316 24.41 11.89 18.57
N LYS A 317 23.09 12.07 18.66
CA LYS A 317 22.13 10.97 18.44
C LYS A 317 21.80 11.00 16.96
N SER A 318 22.45 10.10 16.23
CA SER A 318 22.19 9.77 14.83
C SER A 318 20.70 9.61 14.57
N SER A 319 20.09 10.61 13.95
CA SER A 319 18.69 10.60 13.49
C SER A 319 18.57 9.91 12.12
N ASP A 320 19.07 8.69 12.00
CA ASP A 320 18.71 7.76 10.90
C ASP A 320 17.98 6.57 11.55
N ASN A 321 16.72 6.80 11.94
CA ASN A 321 15.81 5.73 12.35
C ASN A 321 14.70 5.57 11.30
N SER A 322 15.05 5.76 10.03
CA SER A 322 14.20 5.30 8.93
C SER A 322 14.15 3.76 9.01
N SER A 323 12.97 3.17 9.18
CA SER A 323 12.83 1.71 9.26
C SER A 323 13.16 1.11 7.88
N LYS A 324 14.44 0.86 7.64
CA LYS A 324 14.89 0.19 6.43
C LYS A 324 14.43 -1.26 6.51
N ASN A 325 13.44 -1.61 5.68
CA ASN A 325 13.04 -2.99 5.45
C ASN A 325 14.28 -3.80 5.08
N CYS A 326 14.36 -5.04 5.55
CA CYS A 326 15.42 -5.97 5.16
C CYS A 326 14.90 -6.94 4.12
N PHE A 327 15.77 -7.50 3.29
CA PHE A 327 15.38 -8.55 2.34
C PHE A 327 16.33 -9.73 2.38
N PHE A 328 15.81 -10.89 1.98
CA PHE A 328 16.57 -12.09 1.62
C PHE A 328 16.20 -12.55 0.22
N ASP A 329 17.18 -12.66 -0.67
CA ASP A 329 17.07 -13.45 -1.90
C ASP A 329 17.38 -14.90 -1.57
N ILE A 330 16.42 -15.80 -1.84
CA ILE A 330 16.50 -17.20 -1.46
C ILE A 330 16.88 -18.05 -2.66
N THR A 331 17.70 -19.06 -2.41
CA THR A 331 17.93 -20.19 -3.32
C THR A 331 17.47 -21.50 -2.70
N VAL A 332 16.97 -22.40 -3.54
CA VAL A 332 16.69 -23.81 -3.22
C VAL A 332 17.56 -24.66 -4.13
N ASP A 333 18.42 -25.52 -3.55
CA ASP A 333 19.43 -26.30 -4.28
C ASP A 333 20.27 -25.45 -5.24
N SER A 334 20.62 -24.25 -4.80
CA SER A 334 21.36 -23.21 -5.55
C SER A 334 20.59 -22.55 -6.70
N ALA A 335 19.36 -22.97 -6.99
CA ALA A 335 18.48 -22.28 -7.95
C ALA A 335 17.76 -21.10 -7.27
N PRO A 336 17.69 -19.90 -7.90
CA PRO A 336 16.94 -18.78 -7.38
C PRO A 336 15.46 -19.13 -7.16
N ALA A 337 14.95 -18.88 -5.96
CA ALA A 337 13.57 -19.21 -5.56
C ALA A 337 12.68 -17.98 -5.36
N GLY A 338 13.26 -16.81 -5.11
CA GLY A 338 12.55 -15.53 -4.97
C GLY A 338 13.08 -14.70 -3.82
N ARG A 339 12.33 -13.69 -3.40
CA ARG A 339 12.71 -12.74 -2.35
C ARG A 339 11.70 -12.73 -1.20
N ILE A 340 12.21 -12.60 0.02
CA ILE A 340 11.41 -12.33 1.23
C ILE A 340 11.80 -10.95 1.75
N THR A 341 10.83 -10.06 1.95
CA THR A 341 11.03 -8.72 2.51
C THR A 341 10.45 -8.67 3.92
N PHE A 342 11.19 -8.07 4.85
CA PHE A 342 10.84 -7.94 6.26
C PHE A 342 10.72 -6.48 6.66
N LYS A 343 9.66 -6.17 7.41
CA LYS A 343 9.59 -4.97 8.23
C LYS A 343 10.12 -5.28 9.62
N LEU A 344 10.92 -4.38 10.18
CA LEU A 344 11.44 -4.49 11.54
C LEU A 344 10.69 -3.53 12.47
N HIS A 345 10.49 -3.93 13.72
CA HIS A 345 9.85 -3.13 14.76
C HIS A 345 10.90 -2.34 15.55
N ASP A 346 11.52 -1.35 14.90
CA ASP A 346 12.53 -0.47 15.53
C ASP A 346 11.99 0.35 16.71
N ASP A 347 10.68 0.61 16.72
CA ASP A 347 9.96 1.34 17.75
C ASP A 347 9.76 0.51 19.03
N ILE A 348 9.66 -0.82 18.90
CA ILE A 348 9.39 -1.72 20.03
C ILE A 348 10.65 -2.47 20.46
N THR A 349 11.48 -2.89 19.51
CA THR A 349 12.69 -3.69 19.73
C THR A 349 13.90 -3.10 18.97
N PRO A 350 14.31 -1.85 19.25
CA PRO A 350 15.36 -1.15 18.49
C PRO A 350 16.69 -1.90 18.47
N ARG A 351 17.11 -2.51 19.59
CA ARG A 351 18.40 -3.21 19.66
C ARG A 351 18.38 -4.51 18.85
N THR A 352 17.27 -5.24 18.90
CA THR A 352 17.08 -6.50 18.18
C THR A 352 16.92 -6.26 16.69
N ALA A 353 16.12 -5.25 16.30
CA ALA A 353 15.97 -4.80 14.91
C ALA A 353 17.30 -4.35 14.32
N ARG A 354 18.06 -3.53 15.04
CA ARG A 354 19.41 -3.09 14.63
C ARG A 354 20.35 -4.27 14.41
N ASN A 355 20.38 -5.24 15.33
CA ASN A 355 21.20 -6.44 15.19
C ASN A 355 20.88 -7.19 13.89
N PHE A 356 19.61 -7.45 13.63
CA PHE A 356 19.18 -8.15 12.41
C PHE A 356 19.51 -7.36 11.14
N ARG A 357 19.22 -6.06 11.14
CA ARG A 357 19.48 -5.17 9.99
C ARG A 357 20.96 -5.16 9.60
N GLU A 358 21.83 -4.95 10.58
CA GLU A 358 23.27 -4.85 10.30
C GLU A 358 23.83 -6.22 9.86
N LEU A 359 23.32 -7.33 10.38
CA LEU A 359 23.62 -8.67 9.89
C LEU A 359 23.09 -8.94 8.47
N CYS A 360 21.97 -8.34 8.07
CA CYS A 360 21.49 -8.39 6.67
C CYS A 360 22.46 -7.67 5.73
N THR A 361 22.99 -6.50 6.13
CA THR A 361 23.95 -5.75 5.31
C THR A 361 25.34 -6.39 5.24
N GLY A 362 25.74 -7.14 6.26
CA GLY A 362 27.09 -7.70 6.36
C GLY A 362 28.17 -6.66 6.67
N GLN A 363 27.81 -5.43 7.08
CA GLN A 363 28.75 -4.32 7.26
C GLN A 363 29.87 -4.56 8.28
N HIS A 364 29.72 -5.56 9.15
CA HIS A 364 30.74 -5.96 10.14
C HIS A 364 31.68 -7.07 9.64
N GLY A 365 31.68 -7.36 8.33
CA GLY A 365 32.47 -8.44 7.73
C GLY A 365 31.90 -9.84 7.94
N PHE A 366 30.70 -9.95 8.53
CA PHE A 366 29.91 -11.17 8.68
C PHE A 366 28.42 -10.84 8.61
N GLY A 367 27.58 -11.79 8.18
CA GLY A 367 26.15 -11.54 7.97
C GLY A 367 25.39 -12.74 7.43
N TYR A 368 24.15 -12.51 7.02
CA TYR A 368 23.23 -13.59 6.60
C TYR A 368 23.46 -14.13 5.19
N ALA A 369 24.05 -13.36 4.29
CA ALA A 369 24.36 -13.83 2.94
C ALA A 369 25.25 -15.09 2.98
N GLY A 370 24.82 -16.13 2.26
CA GLY A 370 25.41 -17.47 2.26
C GLY A 370 24.90 -18.42 3.36
N SER A 371 24.20 -17.91 4.39
CA SER A 371 23.70 -18.73 5.49
C SER A 371 22.52 -19.61 5.08
N PRO A 372 22.44 -20.88 5.55
CA PRO A 372 21.29 -21.74 5.30
C PRO A 372 20.14 -21.48 6.29
N PHE A 373 18.92 -21.80 5.85
CA PHE A 373 17.84 -22.20 6.76
C PHE A 373 18.09 -23.65 7.15
N HIS A 374 18.74 -23.85 8.29
CA HIS A 374 19.23 -25.16 8.72
C HIS A 374 18.15 -26.01 9.41
N ARG A 375 17.03 -25.39 9.80
CA ARG A 375 15.93 -26.09 10.48
C ARG A 375 14.57 -25.56 10.01
N ILE A 376 13.80 -26.38 9.31
CA ILE A 376 12.46 -26.05 8.78
C ILE A 376 11.48 -27.12 9.25
N ILE A 377 10.49 -26.71 10.05
CA ILE A 377 9.44 -27.60 10.57
C ILE A 377 8.09 -27.13 10.03
N PRO A 378 7.41 -27.94 9.20
CA PRO A 378 6.08 -27.63 8.70
C PRO A 378 5.08 -27.43 9.84
N GLN A 379 4.15 -26.50 9.65
CA GLN A 379 3.18 -26.03 10.66
C GLN A 379 3.86 -25.53 11.93
N PHE A 380 5.02 -24.89 11.79
CA PHE A 380 5.72 -24.28 12.91
C PHE A 380 6.54 -23.06 12.48
N MET A 381 7.71 -23.27 11.89
CA MET A 381 8.65 -22.19 11.56
C MET A 381 9.80 -22.60 10.63
N LEU A 382 10.46 -21.57 10.06
CA LEU A 382 11.71 -21.67 9.32
C LEU A 382 12.80 -20.98 10.15
N GLN A 383 13.82 -21.71 10.58
CA GLN A 383 14.93 -21.20 11.39
C GLN A 383 16.23 -21.12 10.56
N GLY A 384 16.90 -19.99 10.68
CA GLY A 384 18.14 -19.66 9.99
C GLY A 384 19.06 -18.78 10.83
N GLY A 385 20.05 -18.17 10.19
CA GLY A 385 20.92 -17.17 10.81
C GLY A 385 22.15 -17.69 11.54
N ASP A 386 22.46 -18.99 11.45
CA ASP A 386 23.76 -19.53 11.84
C ASP A 386 24.73 -19.46 10.64
N PHE A 387 25.31 -18.28 10.42
CA PHE A 387 26.28 -18.05 9.35
C PHE A 387 27.68 -18.58 9.67
N THR A 388 27.93 -19.10 10.88
CA THR A 388 29.27 -19.58 11.28
C THR A 388 29.45 -21.08 11.11
N ARG A 389 28.39 -21.87 11.37
CA ARG A 389 28.42 -23.33 11.32
C ARG A 389 27.28 -23.93 10.51
N GLY A 390 26.24 -23.15 10.20
CA GLY A 390 25.12 -23.57 9.35
C GLY A 390 24.27 -24.71 9.91
N ASN A 391 24.36 -25.00 11.21
CA ASN A 391 23.72 -26.19 11.81
C ASN A 391 23.00 -25.90 13.14
N GLY A 392 22.92 -24.63 13.55
CA GLY A 392 22.22 -24.19 14.75
C GLY A 392 23.10 -24.13 16.00
N THR A 393 24.38 -24.51 15.92
CA THR A 393 25.33 -24.45 17.05
C THR A 393 26.18 -23.18 17.06
N GLY A 394 26.05 -22.33 16.05
CA GLY A 394 26.83 -21.11 15.89
C GLY A 394 25.99 -19.83 15.82
N GLY A 395 26.59 -18.80 15.23
CA GLY A 395 26.04 -17.46 15.12
C GLY A 395 26.56 -16.52 16.21
N LYS A 396 26.51 -15.22 15.92
CA LYS A 396 26.87 -14.15 16.88
C LYS A 396 26.15 -12.86 16.52
N SER A 397 25.85 -12.05 17.52
CA SER A 397 25.24 -10.73 17.32
C SER A 397 26.30 -9.68 16.96
N ILE A 398 25.85 -8.50 16.54
CA ILE A 398 26.75 -7.33 16.40
C ILE A 398 27.29 -6.83 17.75
N TYR A 399 26.69 -7.26 18.86
CA TYR A 399 27.08 -6.89 20.23
C TYR A 399 27.99 -7.93 20.91
N GLY A 400 28.44 -8.96 20.18
CA GLY A 400 29.18 -10.09 20.71
C GLY A 400 28.43 -11.42 20.57
N ASN A 401 28.87 -12.46 21.29
CA ASN A 401 28.33 -13.81 21.11
C ASN A 401 26.83 -13.90 21.43
N LYS A 402 26.37 -13.22 22.49
CA LYS A 402 24.98 -13.22 22.96
C LYS A 402 24.57 -11.83 23.46
N PHE A 403 23.27 -11.51 23.40
CA PHE A 403 22.66 -10.34 24.03
C PHE A 403 21.31 -10.69 24.71
N GLN A 404 20.86 -9.78 25.58
CA GLN A 404 19.67 -9.95 26.41
C GLN A 404 18.35 -9.94 25.62
N ASP A 405 17.30 -10.53 26.20
CA ASP A 405 15.94 -10.38 25.68
C ASP A 405 15.49 -8.92 25.88
N GLU A 406 15.18 -8.22 24.78
CA GLU A 406 14.90 -6.79 24.84
C GLU A 406 13.55 -6.49 25.51
N ASN A 407 12.48 -7.15 25.06
CA ASN A 407 11.18 -7.22 25.72
C ASN A 407 10.32 -8.33 25.08
N PHE A 408 9.14 -8.59 25.65
CA PHE A 408 8.16 -9.55 25.13
C PHE A 408 6.78 -8.90 24.90
N VAL A 409 6.77 -7.62 24.48
CA VAL A 409 5.53 -6.88 24.23
C VAL A 409 4.75 -7.51 23.06
N LEU A 410 5.47 -7.87 22.00
CA LEU A 410 4.92 -8.55 20.82
C LEU A 410 4.82 -10.06 21.05
N LYS A 411 3.71 -10.63 20.58
CA LYS A 411 3.35 -12.05 20.72
C LYS A 411 3.33 -12.76 19.36
N HIS A 412 3.49 -14.07 19.37
CA HIS A 412 3.52 -14.91 18.16
C HIS A 412 2.12 -15.26 17.65
N THR A 413 1.32 -14.24 17.34
CA THR A 413 -0.12 -14.35 17.08
C THR A 413 -0.49 -14.81 15.67
N LYS A 414 0.45 -14.80 14.72
CA LYS A 414 0.18 -15.08 13.30
C LYS A 414 1.39 -15.67 12.56
N PRO A 415 1.18 -16.28 11.37
CA PRO A 415 2.27 -16.58 10.43
C PRO A 415 3.01 -15.31 9.99
N GLY A 416 4.27 -15.48 9.58
CA GLY A 416 5.10 -14.42 9.02
C GLY A 416 5.79 -13.54 10.06
N LEU A 417 5.68 -13.84 11.36
CA LEU A 417 6.40 -13.10 12.40
C LEU A 417 7.87 -13.53 12.43
N LEU A 418 8.75 -12.53 12.54
CA LEU A 418 10.19 -12.69 12.65
C LEU A 418 10.60 -12.57 14.12
N SER A 419 11.25 -13.60 14.65
CA SER A 419 11.55 -13.72 16.08
C SER A 419 12.93 -14.35 16.32
N MET A 420 13.55 -14.00 17.45
CA MET A 420 14.90 -14.46 17.79
C MET A 420 14.90 -15.92 18.24
N ALA A 421 15.77 -16.73 17.65
CA ALA A 421 16.09 -18.03 18.22
C ALA A 421 17.10 -17.86 19.37
N ASN A 422 16.91 -18.61 20.45
CA ASN A 422 17.78 -18.59 21.62
C ASN A 422 17.88 -19.99 22.25
N ALA A 423 18.84 -20.16 23.15
CA ALA A 423 19.06 -21.38 23.93
C ALA A 423 18.69 -21.15 25.41
N GLY A 424 17.64 -20.36 25.65
CA GLY A 424 17.23 -19.88 26.96
C GLY A 424 17.37 -18.36 27.13
N ARG A 425 16.91 -17.86 28.28
CA ARG A 425 16.81 -16.44 28.58
C ARG A 425 18.13 -15.69 28.32
N ASN A 426 18.06 -14.54 27.68
CA ASN A 426 19.19 -13.65 27.39
C ASN A 426 20.32 -14.29 26.56
N THR A 427 19.97 -15.20 25.64
CA THR A 427 20.97 -15.86 24.76
C THR A 427 20.76 -15.58 23.27
N ASN A 428 20.19 -14.42 22.94
CA ASN A 428 19.97 -13.99 21.56
C ASN A 428 21.31 -13.79 20.85
N GLY A 429 21.45 -14.32 19.63
CA GLY A 429 22.66 -14.19 18.80
C GLY A 429 22.33 -13.63 17.42
N SER A 430 22.59 -14.40 16.38
CA SER A 430 22.16 -14.10 15.01
C SER A 430 21.02 -14.98 14.51
N GLN A 431 20.76 -16.11 15.17
CA GLN A 431 19.74 -17.04 14.72
C GLN A 431 18.35 -16.44 14.92
N PHE A 432 17.49 -16.68 13.93
CA PHE A 432 16.11 -16.19 13.90
C PHE A 432 15.21 -17.30 13.37
N PHE A 433 13.90 -17.13 13.57
CA PHE A 433 12.90 -17.92 12.88
C PHE A 433 11.75 -17.08 12.34
N ILE A 434 11.14 -17.56 11.25
CA ILE A 434 9.93 -17.02 10.64
C ILE A 434 8.80 -17.99 10.97
N THR A 435 7.73 -17.52 11.62
CA THR A 435 6.58 -18.37 11.96
C THR A 435 5.77 -18.72 10.71
N THR A 436 5.20 -19.93 10.65
CA THR A 436 4.26 -20.32 9.58
C THR A 436 2.84 -20.54 10.07
N ILE A 437 2.65 -20.55 11.38
CA ILE A 437 1.38 -20.55 12.13
C ILE A 437 1.51 -19.61 13.33
N ALA A 438 0.41 -19.37 14.06
CA ALA A 438 0.51 -18.78 15.40
C ALA A 438 1.24 -19.75 16.35
N THR A 439 2.16 -19.23 17.17
CA THR A 439 3.00 -20.05 18.07
C THR A 439 3.03 -19.51 19.50
N PRO A 440 1.86 -19.37 20.18
CA PRO A 440 1.76 -18.69 21.48
C PRO A 440 2.57 -19.35 22.60
N TRP A 441 2.97 -20.62 22.47
CA TRP A 441 3.84 -21.30 23.44
C TRP A 441 5.28 -20.75 23.50
N LEU A 442 5.64 -19.92 22.51
CA LEU A 442 6.91 -19.18 22.44
C LEU A 442 6.83 -17.78 23.08
N ASP A 443 5.62 -17.31 23.43
CA ASP A 443 5.43 -15.99 24.04
C ASP A 443 6.15 -15.91 25.39
N GLY A 444 6.78 -14.76 25.65
CA GLY A 444 7.59 -14.54 26.85
C GLY A 444 8.94 -15.27 26.86
N LYS A 445 9.29 -16.00 25.78
CA LYS A 445 10.55 -16.75 25.67
C LYS A 445 11.41 -16.33 24.48
N HIS A 446 10.78 -15.88 23.39
CA HIS A 446 11.45 -15.42 22.18
C HIS A 446 11.02 -14.01 21.83
N VAL A 447 11.97 -13.14 21.50
CA VAL A 447 11.72 -11.74 21.17
C VAL A 447 11.23 -11.64 19.73
N VAL A 448 9.98 -11.24 19.53
CA VAL A 448 9.43 -10.87 18.21
C VAL A 448 9.91 -9.47 17.87
N PHE A 449 10.52 -9.29 16.70
CA PHE A 449 11.16 -8.02 16.32
C PHE A 449 10.88 -7.58 14.88
N GLY A 450 10.08 -8.33 14.13
CA GLY A 450 9.66 -7.94 12.79
C GLY A 450 8.60 -8.87 12.21
N GLU A 451 8.27 -8.66 10.95
CA GLU A 451 7.34 -9.48 10.18
C GLU A 451 7.66 -9.48 8.68
N VAL A 452 7.29 -10.55 8.00
CA VAL A 452 7.32 -10.66 6.54
C VAL A 452 6.25 -9.73 5.96
N VAL A 453 6.66 -8.86 5.04
CA VAL A 453 5.76 -7.94 4.31
C VAL A 453 5.61 -8.31 2.83
N GLU A 454 6.57 -9.06 2.27
CA GLU A 454 6.50 -9.62 0.91
C GLU A 454 7.19 -10.99 0.88
N GLY A 455 6.73 -11.90 0.02
CA GLY A 455 7.31 -13.24 -0.14
C GLY A 455 6.79 -14.30 0.85
N MET A 456 5.58 -14.11 1.40
CA MET A 456 4.98 -15.09 2.33
C MET A 456 4.61 -16.41 1.62
N ASP A 457 4.26 -16.35 0.34
CA ASP A 457 4.11 -17.50 -0.55
C ASP A 457 5.41 -18.31 -0.68
N LEU A 458 6.55 -17.63 -0.80
CA LEU A 458 7.87 -18.26 -0.81
C LEU A 458 8.21 -18.86 0.56
N VAL A 459 7.86 -18.20 1.67
CA VAL A 459 7.98 -18.78 3.03
C VAL A 459 7.19 -20.09 3.13
N LYS A 460 5.95 -20.14 2.60
CA LYS A 460 5.13 -21.35 2.55
C LYS A 460 5.71 -22.45 1.64
N LYS A 461 6.30 -22.07 0.51
CA LYS A 461 7.00 -23.01 -0.37
C LYS A 461 8.21 -23.63 0.32
N ILE A 462 9.01 -22.82 1.02
CA ILE A 462 10.16 -23.28 1.80
C ILE A 462 9.71 -24.17 2.96
N GLU A 463 8.61 -23.82 3.64
CA GLU A 463 8.00 -24.65 4.69
C GLU A 463 7.74 -26.08 4.19
N GLY A 464 7.22 -26.25 2.96
CA GLY A 464 6.98 -27.56 2.34
C GLY A 464 8.23 -28.41 2.11
N LEU A 465 9.43 -27.81 2.15
CA LEU A 465 10.71 -28.51 2.08
C LEU A 465 11.19 -29.00 3.45
N GLY A 466 10.49 -28.66 4.53
CA GLY A 466 10.82 -29.09 5.88
C GLY A 466 10.48 -30.53 6.20
N THR A 467 10.89 -30.98 7.37
CA THR A 467 10.55 -32.29 7.93
C THR A 467 10.18 -32.17 9.40
N ARG A 468 9.60 -33.22 9.98
CA ARG A 468 9.24 -33.24 11.41
C ARG A 468 10.45 -33.08 12.33
N SER A 469 11.63 -33.57 11.93
CA SER A 469 12.88 -33.37 12.68
C SER A 469 13.52 -32.01 12.46
N GLY A 470 13.02 -31.24 11.48
CA GLY A 470 13.53 -29.94 11.10
C GLY A 470 14.58 -29.97 9.99
N THR A 471 15.15 -31.12 9.65
CA THR A 471 16.13 -31.21 8.55
C THR A 471 15.45 -30.91 7.21
N PRO A 472 15.89 -29.90 6.44
CA PRO A 472 15.34 -29.62 5.12
C PRO A 472 15.60 -30.75 4.11
N ARG A 473 14.65 -31.01 3.21
CA ARG A 473 14.78 -31.96 2.10
C ARG A 473 15.65 -31.44 0.95
N ALA A 474 15.78 -30.12 0.86
CA ALA A 474 16.57 -29.41 -0.13
C ALA A 474 17.38 -28.32 0.57
N ARG A 475 18.52 -27.93 0.01
CA ARG A 475 19.35 -26.88 0.60
C ARG A 475 18.70 -25.52 0.36
N VAL A 476 18.14 -24.92 1.40
CA VAL A 476 17.58 -23.57 1.36
C VAL A 476 18.58 -22.58 1.95
N ALA A 477 19.02 -21.61 1.16
CA ALA A 477 20.04 -20.64 1.58
C ALA A 477 19.68 -19.21 1.19
N ILE A 478 20.16 -18.26 1.99
CA ILE A 478 20.09 -16.83 1.73
C ILE A 478 21.21 -16.49 0.77
N ALA A 479 20.92 -16.38 -0.53
CA ALA A 479 21.92 -16.05 -1.54
C ALA A 479 22.42 -14.62 -1.42
N LYS A 480 21.51 -13.68 -1.14
CA LYS A 480 21.82 -12.28 -0.85
C LYS A 480 20.92 -11.77 0.26
N SER A 481 21.45 -10.87 1.07
CA SER A 481 20.69 -10.15 2.10
C SER A 481 21.08 -8.68 2.07
N GLY A 482 20.21 -7.82 2.59
CA GLY A 482 20.52 -6.41 2.72
C GLY A 482 19.37 -5.62 3.30
N VAL A 483 19.57 -4.32 3.36
CA VAL A 483 18.47 -3.36 3.51
C VAL A 483 17.91 -3.05 2.13
N VAL A 484 16.60 -2.86 2.05
CA VAL A 484 15.95 -2.36 0.85
C VAL A 484 16.35 -0.90 0.72
N ASP A 485 17.45 -0.65 0.00
CA ASP A 485 17.81 0.70 -0.41
C ASP A 485 16.78 1.17 -1.43
N TRP A 486 16.00 2.17 -1.04
CA TRP A 486 14.97 2.81 -1.86
C TRP A 486 15.49 3.35 -3.21
N ILE A 487 16.81 3.35 -3.43
CA ILE A 487 17.47 3.84 -4.66
C ILE A 487 17.83 2.69 -5.63
N ALA A 488 17.86 1.43 -5.20
CA ALA A 488 18.47 0.33 -5.98
C ALA A 488 17.49 -0.74 -6.51
N TRP A 489 16.17 -0.53 -6.44
CA TRP A 489 15.19 -1.35 -7.17
C TRP A 489 14.94 -0.82 -8.59
N LYS A 490 16.02 -0.51 -9.31
CA LYS A 490 16.00 -0.33 -10.77
C LYS A 490 16.43 -1.63 -11.43
N CYS A 491 15.48 -2.22 -12.16
CA CYS A 491 15.69 -3.01 -13.36
C CYS A 491 16.21 -4.46 -13.21
N GLY A 492 15.29 -5.41 -13.26
CA GLY A 492 15.55 -6.80 -13.66
C GLY A 492 15.74 -7.00 -15.18
N VAL A 493 16.13 -5.97 -15.95
CA VAL A 493 16.44 -6.06 -17.40
C VAL A 493 17.69 -5.24 -17.78
N CYS A 494 18.57 -4.89 -16.84
CA CYS A 494 19.83 -4.18 -17.18
C CYS A 494 21.01 -4.78 -16.43
N ASN A 495 21.39 -6.00 -16.80
CA ASN A 495 22.65 -6.62 -16.37
C ASN A 495 23.61 -6.87 -17.53
N LEU A 496 23.66 -5.96 -18.52
CA LEU A 496 24.59 -6.04 -19.64
C LEU A 496 25.31 -4.74 -20.05
N VAL A 497 25.23 -3.64 -19.29
CA VAL A 497 25.92 -2.37 -19.70
C VAL A 497 26.85 -1.77 -18.63
N THR A 498 26.97 -2.36 -17.44
CA THR A 498 27.87 -1.83 -16.38
C THR A 498 29.26 -2.51 -16.37
N ILE A 499 29.80 -2.82 -17.54
CA ILE A 499 31.23 -3.09 -17.75
C ILE A 499 31.66 -2.26 -18.97
N PHE A 500 31.63 -0.94 -18.89
CA PHE A 500 32.38 -0.10 -19.86
C PHE A 500 32.67 1.34 -19.40
N ILE A 501 32.20 1.78 -18.22
CA ILE A 501 32.48 3.13 -17.70
C ILE A 501 33.27 3.04 -16.38
N PHE A 502 34.46 2.43 -16.42
CA PHE A 502 35.49 2.64 -15.38
C PHE A 502 36.94 2.44 -15.88
N ARG A 503 37.16 2.47 -17.20
CA ARG A 503 38.49 2.51 -17.80
C ARG A 503 38.49 3.63 -18.84
N LEU A 504 39.18 4.72 -18.48
CA LEU A 504 39.60 5.89 -19.27
C LEU A 504 39.31 7.19 -18.50
N ARG A 505 39.92 7.29 -17.32
CA ARG A 505 40.21 8.57 -16.67
C ARG A 505 41.62 8.54 -16.09
N LEU A 506 42.57 8.18 -16.96
CA LEU A 506 43.97 8.55 -16.86
C LEU A 506 44.43 8.86 -18.29
N ASN A 507 45.17 9.95 -18.44
CA ASN A 507 45.67 10.60 -19.67
C ASN A 507 44.72 11.61 -20.32
N ASN A 508 44.64 12.80 -19.71
CA ASN A 508 44.59 14.04 -20.49
C ASN A 508 45.97 14.68 -20.42
N SER A 509 46.66 14.72 -21.56
CA SER A 509 47.72 15.69 -21.83
C SER A 509 47.88 15.83 -23.34
N MET A 510 47.58 17.04 -23.83
CA MET A 510 48.01 17.63 -25.12
C MET A 510 47.44 16.96 -26.38
N GLU A 511 47.11 17.64 -27.49
CA GLU A 511 47.10 19.03 -27.93
C GLU A 511 46.26 19.06 -29.22
N TYR A 512 45.96 20.28 -29.69
CA TYR A 512 45.26 20.63 -30.93
C TYR A 512 45.70 19.86 -32.20
N SER A 513 44.78 19.69 -33.17
CA SER A 513 44.92 20.23 -34.54
C SER A 513 43.80 19.77 -35.49
N THR A 514 43.61 20.59 -36.51
CA THR A 514 42.54 20.82 -37.47
C THR A 514 42.36 19.79 -38.61
N THR A 515 41.14 19.84 -39.17
CA THR A 515 40.70 19.68 -40.60
C THR A 515 40.10 18.35 -41.12
N PRO A 516 39.04 18.43 -41.97
CA PRO A 516 38.25 17.31 -42.49
C PRO A 516 38.71 16.89 -43.92
N PRO A 517 38.21 15.78 -44.50
CA PRO A 517 36.88 15.71 -45.15
C PRO A 517 35.97 14.58 -44.64
#